data_AF-X1CHA3-F1
#
_entry.id   AF-X1CHA3-F1
#
_cell.length_a   1.000
_cell.length_b   1.000
_cell.length_c   1.000
_cell.angle_alpha   90.00
_cell.angle_beta   90.00
_cell.angle_gamma   90.00
#
_symmetry.space_group_name_H-M   'P 1'
#
loop_
_entity.id
_entity.type
_entity.pdbx_description
1 polymer ?
#
loop_
_entity_poly.entity_id
_entity_poly.type
_entity_poly.pdbx_seq_one_letter_code
_entity_poly.pdbx_strand_id
1 'polypeptide(L)' 'MRKIGGQYNEDEVVLDYFKGKPHGFVVDVGAGDGVRNSNTFCLVWKRWSGILIEPEP' A
#
# COMPACT_ATOMS: atom_id res chain seq x y z
N MET A 1 -11.90 -11.81 3.88
CA MET A 1 -10.58 -11.85 3.22
C MET A 1 -9.65 -10.88 3.91
N ARG A 2 -8.45 -11.31 4.30
CA ARG A 2 -7.48 -10.47 5.03
C ARG A 2 -6.96 -9.40 4.06
N LYS A 3 -7.23 -8.12 4.33
CA LYS A 3 -6.84 -6.96 3.50
C LYS A 3 -5.50 -6.35 3.95
N ILE A 4 -4.67 -7.17 4.60
CA ILE A 4 -3.41 -6.82 5.26
C ILE A 4 -2.46 -8.00 5.02
N GLY A 5 -1.31 -7.71 4.42
CA GLY A 5 -0.43 -8.71 3.82
C GLY A 5 0.85 -8.15 3.24
N GLY A 6 1.33 -7.00 3.73
CA GLY A 6 2.67 -6.51 3.44
C GLY A 6 3.73 -7.52 3.88
N GLN A 7 4.91 -7.48 3.28
CA GLN A 7 5.99 -8.36 3.72
C GLN A 7 6.30 -8.04 5.19
N TYR A 8 6.40 -9.07 6.05
CA TYR A 8 6.68 -8.89 7.48
C TYR A 8 5.74 -7.94 8.24
N ASN A 9 4.49 -7.75 7.76
CA ASN A 9 3.48 -6.84 8.33
C ASN A 9 3.87 -5.34 8.29
N GLU A 10 4.74 -4.93 7.36
CA GLU A 10 5.13 -3.53 7.19
C GLU A 10 3.94 -2.60 6.86
N ASP A 11 2.87 -3.14 6.28
CA ASP A 11 1.62 -2.41 6.04
C ASP A 11 0.93 -1.95 7.32
N GLU A 12 1.14 -2.63 8.46
CA GLU A 12 0.64 -2.16 9.76
C GLU A 12 1.32 -0.85 10.19
N VAL A 13 2.63 -0.72 9.96
CA VAL A 13 3.38 0.51 10.24
C VAL A 13 2.86 1.67 9.38
N VAL A 14 2.62 1.41 8.10
CA VAL A 14 2.05 2.40 7.17
C VAL A 14 0.66 2.84 7.64
N LEU A 15 -0.20 1.90 8.02
CA LEU A 15 -1.55 2.19 8.50
C LEU A 15 -1.57 3.00 9.80
N ASP A 16 -0.68 2.68 10.74
CA ASP A 16 -0.57 3.43 12.00
C ASP A 16 -0.04 4.85 11.77
N TYR A 17 1.00 4.99 10.94
CA TYR A 17 1.59 6.29 10.60
C TYR A 17 0.57 7.24 9.95
N PHE A 18 -0.28 6.72 9.04
CA PHE A 18 -1.31 7.50 8.36
C PHE A 18 -2.69 7.43 9.05
N LYS A 19 -2.75 6.97 10.30
CA LYS A 19 -4.01 6.86 11.03
C LYS A 19 -4.74 8.20 11.10
N GLY A 20 -6.05 8.15 10.84
CA GLY A 20 -6.91 9.34 10.80
C GLY A 20 -6.85 10.14 9.50
N LYS A 21 -6.02 9.76 8.52
CA LYS A 21 -6.04 10.38 7.18
C LYS A 21 -7.00 9.63 6.25
N PRO A 22 -8.16 10.22 5.88
CA PRO A 22 -9.20 9.51 5.14
C PRO A 22 -8.88 9.35 3.64
N HIS A 23 -7.93 10.11 3.11
CA HIS A 23 -7.50 10.07 1.72
C HIS A 23 -6.07 10.62 1.58
N GLY A 24 -5.43 10.34 0.46
CA GLY A 24 -4.10 10.85 0.12
C GLY A 24 -3.65 10.33 -1.24
N PHE A 25 -2.38 10.59 -1.54
CA PHE A 25 -1.74 10.13 -2.77
C PHE A 25 -0.49 9.32 -2.41
N VAL A 26 -0.36 8.11 -2.95
CA VAL A 26 0.81 7.24 -2.75
C VAL A 26 1.63 7.11 -4.03
N VAL A 27 2.95 7.12 -3.89
CA VAL A 27 3.89 6.74 -4.93
C VAL A 27 4.65 5.54 -4.39
N ASP A 28 4.42 4.37 -5.00
CA ASP A 28 5.04 3.10 -4.58
C ASP A 28 6.03 2.63 -5.66
N VAL A 29 7.29 2.41 -5.27
CA VAL A 29 8.40 2.11 -6.19
C VAL A 29 8.93 0.72 -5.88
N GLY A 30 8.97 -0.16 -6.88
CA GLY A 30 9.16 -1.60 -6.68
C GLY A 30 7.87 -2.27 -6.22
N ALA A 31 6.74 -1.89 -6.82
CA ALA A 31 5.42 -2.29 -6.36
C ALA A 31 5.05 -3.76 -6.68
N GLY A 32 5.86 -4.47 -7.49
CA GLY A 32 5.52 -5.80 -7.97
C GLY A 32 4.17 -5.84 -8.69
N ASP A 33 3.29 -6.75 -8.29
CA ASP A 33 1.91 -6.84 -8.80
C ASP A 33 0.93 -5.82 -8.15
N GLY A 34 1.44 -4.97 -7.25
CA GLY A 34 0.67 -3.96 -6.53
C GLY A 34 -0.27 -4.48 -5.45
N VAL A 35 -0.25 -5.79 -5.16
CA VAL A 35 -1.18 -6.42 -4.22
C VAL A 35 -0.47 -7.35 -3.25
N ARG A 36 0.26 -8.34 -3.77
CA ARG A 36 0.96 -9.34 -2.96
C ARG A 36 2.15 -8.68 -2.27
N ASN A 37 2.25 -8.87 -0.95
CA ASN A 37 3.31 -8.28 -0.14
C ASN A 37 3.39 -6.74 -0.22
N SER A 38 2.32 -6.07 -0.68
CA SER A 38 2.31 -4.62 -0.84
C SER A 38 2.12 -3.91 0.50
N ASN A 39 2.98 -2.94 0.76
CA ASN A 39 2.90 -2.07 1.94
C ASN A 39 1.86 -0.95 1.77
N THR A 40 1.45 -0.66 0.53
CA THR A 40 0.60 0.50 0.19
C THR A 40 -0.81 0.13 -0.29
N PHE A 41 -1.06 -1.14 -0.64
CA PHE A 41 -2.38 -1.61 -1.07
C PHE A 41 -3.50 -1.29 -0.07
N CYS A 42 -3.19 -1.34 1.23
CA CYS A 42 -4.11 -0.99 2.30
C CYS A 42 -4.55 0.49 2.27
N LEU A 43 -3.68 1.41 1.83
CA LEU A 43 -3.99 2.83 1.65
C LEU A 43 -4.88 3.04 0.43
N VAL A 44 -4.56 2.39 -0.69
CA VAL A 44 -5.38 2.43 -1.92
C VAL A 44 -6.80 1.93 -1.62
N TRP A 45 -6.93 0.86 -0.83
CA TRP A 45 -8.22 0.38 -0.34
C TRP A 45 -8.96 1.42 0.52
N LYS A 46 -8.21 2.23 1.29
CA LYS A 46 -8.74 3.37 2.07
C LYS A 46 -8.93 4.62 1.21
N ARG A 47 -9.20 4.46 -0.10
CA ARG A 47 -9.52 5.53 -1.06
C ARG A 47 -8.37 6.50 -1.32
N TRP A 48 -7.14 6.10 -1.03
CA TRP A 48 -5.99 6.83 -1.56
C TRP A 48 -5.87 6.57 -3.06
N SER A 49 -5.48 7.60 -3.81
CA SER A 49 -5.04 7.44 -5.19
C SER A 49 -3.54 7.19 -5.22
N GLY A 50 -3.00 6.68 -6.32
CA GLY A 50 -1.55 6.53 -6.40
C GLY A 50 -1.03 6.04 -7.74
N ILE A 51 0.29 6.07 -7.83
CA ILE A 51 1.07 5.50 -8.93
C ILE A 51 1.91 4.38 -8.32
N LEU A 52 1.82 3.21 -8.92
CA LEU A 52 2.58 2.02 -8.57
C LEU A 52 3.56 1.76 -9.71
N ILE A 53 4.84 1.69 -9.40
CA ILE A 53 5.93 1.60 -10.37
C ILE A 53 6.66 0.29 -10.15
N GLU A 54 6.69 -0.55 -11.17
CA GLU A 54 7.44 -1.80 -11.22
C GLU A 54 8.15 -1.87 -12.58
N PRO A 55 9.49 -1.97 -12.63
CA PRO A 55 10.21 -2.14 -13.89
C PRO A 55 10.05 -3.54 -14.51
N GLU A 56 9.68 -4.57 -13.74
CA GLU A 56 9.42 -5.92 -14.27
C GLU A 56 8.12 -5.95 -15.12
N PRO A 57 8.17 -6.41 -16.39
CA PRO A 57 7.01 -6.42 -17.30
C PRO A 57 5.90 -7.42 -16.97
#